data_AF-A0AA41VR96-F1
#
_entry.id   AF-A0AA41VR96-F1
#
_cell.length_a   1.000
_cell.length_b   1.000
_cell.length_c   1.000
_cell.angle_alpha   90.00
_cell.angle_beta   90.00
_cell.angle_gamma   90.00
#
_symmetry.space_group_name_H-M   'P 1'
#
loop_
_entity.id
_entity.type
_entity.pdbx_description
1 polymer ?
#
loop_
_entity_poly.entity_id
_entity_poly.type
_entity_poly.pdbx_seq_one_letter_code
_entity_poly.pdbx_strand_id
1 'polypeptide(L)'
;TYIDKKCPFTGNVSIRGRILAGTCHSAKMMRTTIVRRNYLHYVKKYQRYEKRHSNIPTHISPCFCVKEGDHVIVGQCRPLSKTVRFNVLKVTSWFFRRWWKESICGHVRSCFLVIFQAPMDSMKLLCLRCYK
;
A
#
# COMPACT_ATOMS: atom_id res chain seq x y z
N THR A 1 -19.49 6.43 -17.46
CA THR A 1 -18.21 6.94 -18.03
C THR A 1 -17.73 8.09 -17.16
N TYR A 2 -16.45 8.12 -16.77
CA TYR A 2 -15.91 9.23 -15.96
C TYR A 2 -15.04 10.13 -16.82
N ILE A 3 -15.11 11.44 -16.59
CA ILE A 3 -14.27 12.44 -17.26
C ILE A 3 -13.43 13.13 -16.19
N ASP A 4 -12.13 12.89 -16.21
CA ASP A 4 -11.20 13.53 -15.30
C ASP A 4 -9.88 13.88 -16.00
N LYS A 5 -9.65 15.20 -16.12
CA LYS A 5 -8.48 15.78 -16.77
C LYS A 5 -7.18 15.57 -15.97
N LYS A 6 -7.29 15.24 -14.67
CA LYS A 6 -6.17 15.05 -13.76
C LYS A 6 -5.69 13.59 -13.70
N CYS A 7 -6.40 12.67 -14.34
CA CYS A 7 -6.02 11.27 -14.40
C CYS A 7 -4.70 11.06 -15.18
N PRO A 8 -3.86 10.10 -14.76
CA PRO A 8 -2.64 9.78 -15.50
C PRO A 8 -2.88 8.91 -16.75
N PHE A 9 -3.97 8.14 -16.81
CA PHE A 9 -4.26 7.24 -17.94
C PHE A 9 -5.05 7.93 -19.07
N THR A 10 -6.19 8.53 -18.71
CA THR A 10 -7.14 9.13 -19.66
C THR A 10 -7.00 10.66 -19.74
N GLY A 11 -6.10 11.25 -18.96
CA GLY A 11 -5.93 12.71 -18.86
C GLY A 11 -4.60 13.21 -19.43
N ASN A 12 -4.37 14.51 -19.33
CA ASN A 12 -3.15 15.18 -19.81
C ASN A 12 -2.13 15.38 -18.68
N VAL A 13 -1.97 14.39 -17.80
CA VAL A 13 -1.02 14.47 -16.68
C VAL A 13 0.06 13.42 -16.90
N SER A 14 1.27 13.89 -17.17
CA SER A 14 2.46 13.04 -17.22
C SER A 14 3.05 12.84 -15.83
N ILE A 15 3.43 11.60 -15.55
CA ILE A 15 4.13 11.21 -14.33
C ILE A 15 5.63 11.37 -14.58
N ARG A 16 6.30 12.07 -13.66
CA ARG A 16 7.73 12.37 -13.77
C ARG A 16 8.36 12.52 -12.40
N GLY A 17 9.58 12.03 -12.26
CA GLY A 17 10.35 12.11 -11.03
C GLY A 17 10.11 10.90 -10.12
N ARG A 18 9.78 11.15 -8.86
CA ARG A 18 9.78 10.12 -7.81
C ARG A 18 8.50 9.30 -7.82
N ILE A 19 8.65 7.97 -7.71
CA ILE A 19 7.56 7.04 -7.41
C ILE A 19 7.70 6.62 -5.95
N LEU A 20 6.65 6.84 -5.17
CA LEU A 20 6.64 6.57 -3.74
C LEU A 20 5.61 5.49 -3.43
N ALA A 21 5.92 4.62 -2.48
CA ALA A 21 4.95 3.72 -1.87
C ALA A 21 4.58 4.23 -0.48
N GLY A 22 3.32 4.07 -0.11
CA GLY A 22 2.80 4.38 1.23
C GLY A 22 1.46 3.72 1.49
N THR A 23 0.92 3.94 2.69
CA THR A 23 -0.41 3.44 3.06
C THR A 23 -1.43 4.56 2.98
N CYS A 24 -2.65 4.26 2.57
CA CYS A 24 -3.75 5.21 2.57
C CYS A 24 -4.25 5.41 4.00
N HIS A 25 -4.11 6.63 4.51
CA HIS A 25 -4.57 6.96 5.85
C HIS A 25 -6.04 7.35 5.86
N SER A 26 -6.44 8.24 4.95
CA SER A 26 -7.83 8.70 4.85
C SER A 26 -8.22 9.01 3.41
N ALA A 27 -9.42 8.55 3.04
CA ALA A 27 -10.01 8.71 1.71
C ALA A 27 -11.33 9.51 1.77
N LYS A 28 -11.43 10.47 2.71
CA LYS A 28 -12.66 11.22 2.97
C LYS A 28 -12.95 12.31 1.93
N MET A 29 -11.91 12.79 1.26
CA MET A 29 -12.04 13.89 0.29
C MET A 29 -12.37 13.35 -1.11
N MET A 30 -13.18 14.11 -1.83
CA MET A 30 -13.51 13.81 -3.23
C MET A 30 -12.24 13.78 -4.10
N ARG A 31 -11.96 12.62 -4.70
CA ARG A 31 -10.86 12.40 -5.68
C ARG A 31 -9.44 12.68 -5.15
N THR A 32 -9.26 12.70 -3.83
CA THR A 32 -7.93 12.81 -3.21
C THR A 32 -7.83 11.95 -1.96
N THR A 33 -6.65 11.42 -1.70
CA THR A 33 -6.35 10.63 -0.50
C THR A 33 -5.04 11.06 0.12
N ILE A 34 -4.99 10.95 1.44
CA ILE A 34 -3.78 11.22 2.20
C ILE A 34 -3.01 9.91 2.33
N VAL A 35 -1.86 9.84 1.67
CA VAL A 35 -0.93 8.72 1.80
C VAL A 35 0.08 9.02 2.89
N ARG A 36 0.21 8.10 3.84
CA ARG A 36 1.15 8.20 4.95
C ARG A 36 2.38 7.35 4.66
N ARG A 37 3.56 7.95 4.87
CA ARG A 37 4.85 7.25 4.82
C ARG A 37 5.50 7.33 6.19
N ASN A 38 5.64 6.18 6.83
CA ASN A 38 6.35 6.04 8.09
C ASN A 38 7.81 5.71 7.81
N TYR A 39 8.73 6.38 8.48
CA TYR A 39 10.17 6.11 8.38
C TYR A 39 10.84 6.31 9.74
N LEU A 40 11.97 5.63 9.93
CA LEU A 40 12.79 5.74 11.13
C LEU A 40 13.89 6.76 10.88
N HIS A 41 13.98 7.77 11.74
CA HIS A 41 15.04 8.77 11.72
C HIS A 41 16.09 8.43 12.77
N TYR A 42 17.37 8.31 12.37
CA TYR A 42 18.46 8.00 13.29
C TYR A 42 19.00 9.26 13.97
N VAL A 43 19.09 9.26 15.30
CA VAL A 43 19.65 10.37 16.08
C VAL A 43 21.07 10.01 16.53
N LYS A 44 22.07 10.63 15.89
CA LYS A 44 23.50 10.32 16.10
C LYS A 44 23.95 10.45 17.55
N LYS A 45 23.46 11.48 18.27
CA LYS A 45 23.85 11.75 19.67
C LYS A 45 23.51 10.60 20.63
N TYR A 46 22.36 9.96 20.43
CA TYR A 46 21.85 8.94 21.35
C TYR A 46 21.93 7.51 20.76
N GLN A 47 22.39 7.37 19.52
CA GLN A 47 22.42 6.12 18.76
C GLN A 47 21.07 5.39 18.72
N ARG A 48 19.95 6.13 18.74
CA ARG A 48 18.57 5.61 18.75
C ARG A 48 17.80 6.05 17.51
N TYR A 49 16.76 5.30 17.16
CA TYR A 49 15.83 5.62 16.08
C TYR A 49 14.53 6.24 16.62
N GLU A 50 14.07 7.31 15.98
CA GLU A 50 12.78 7.94 16.23
C GLU A 50 11.80 7.61 15.09
N LYS A 51 10.54 7.30 15.43
CA LYS A 51 9.48 7.09 14.44
C LYS A 51 8.96 8.44 13.94
N ARG A 52 9.13 8.72 12.65
CA ARG A 52 8.53 9.89 11.98
C ARG A 52 7.58 9.46 10.88
N HIS A 53 6.68 10.38 10.54
CA HIS A 53 5.75 10.16 9.44
C HIS A 53 5.58 11.43 8.62
N SER A 54 5.32 11.25 7.33
CA SER A 54 4.98 12.32 6.40
C SER A 54 3.65 11.98 5.72
N ASN A 55 2.79 13.00 5.63
CA ASN A 55 1.49 12.89 4.98
C ASN A 55 1.60 13.54 3.61
N ILE A 56 1.29 12.77 2.57
CA ILE A 56 1.41 13.17 1.18
C ILE A 56 -0.01 13.18 0.58
N PRO A 57 -0.55 14.35 0.21
CA PRO A 57 -1.82 14.42 -0.45
C PRO A 57 -1.66 13.99 -1.91
N THR A 58 -2.50 13.04 -2.31
CA THR A 58 -2.44 12.38 -3.62
C THR A 58 -3.78 12.48 -4.31
N HIS A 59 -3.74 12.72 -5.62
CA HIS A 59 -4.93 12.68 -6.45
C HIS A 59 -5.29 11.24 -6.79
N ILE A 60 -6.58 10.92 -6.74
CA ILE A 60 -7.14 9.62 -7.10
C ILE A 60 -7.97 9.78 -8.36
N SER A 61 -7.60 9.01 -9.38
CA SER A 61 -8.49 8.75 -10.51
C SER A 61 -9.70 7.95 -10.04
N PRO A 62 -10.91 8.25 -10.49
CA PRO A 62 -12.12 7.45 -10.18
C PRO A 62 -12.03 6.00 -10.69
N CYS A 63 -11.01 5.63 -11.48
CA CYS A 63 -10.71 4.25 -11.82
C CYS A 63 -10.33 3.39 -10.60
N PHE A 64 -9.83 4.02 -9.53
CA PHE A 64 -9.38 3.30 -8.33
C PHE A 64 -10.37 3.47 -7.18
N CYS A 65 -10.83 2.34 -6.63
CA CYS A 65 -11.56 2.29 -5.38
C CYS A 65 -10.59 2.05 -4.22
N VAL A 66 -10.04 3.13 -3.67
CA VAL A 66 -9.08 3.08 -2.54
C VAL A 66 -9.83 3.13 -1.22
N LYS A 67 -9.51 2.21 -0.31
CA LYS A 67 -10.00 2.23 1.08
C LYS A 67 -8.87 2.62 2.04
N GLU A 68 -9.25 2.99 3.25
CA GLU A 68 -8.28 3.24 4.33
C GLU A 68 -7.52 1.94 4.65
N GLY A 69 -6.20 2.03 4.77
CA GLY A 69 -5.32 0.88 5.02
C GLY A 69 -4.74 0.20 3.79
N ASP A 70 -5.16 0.56 2.57
CA ASP A 70 -4.57 0.00 1.36
C ASP A 70 -3.14 0.50 1.12
N HIS A 71 -2.30 -0.34 0.51
CA HIS A 71 -0.98 0.06 0.06
C HIS A 71 -1.08 0.67 -1.33
N VAL A 72 -0.57 1.88 -1.50
CA VAL A 72 -0.70 2.62 -2.76
C VAL A 72 0.65 3.10 -3.24
N ILE A 73 0.87 2.91 -4.53
CA ILE A 73 2.01 3.44 -5.28
C ILE A 73 1.56 4.73 -5.93
N VAL A 74 2.30 5.79 -5.66
CA VAL A 74 2.00 7.15 -6.12
C VAL A 74 3.17 7.69 -6.95
N GLY A 75 2.85 8.33 -8.07
CA GLY A 75 3.81 8.98 -8.95
C GLY A 75 3.80 10.48 -8.78
N GLN A 76 4.97 11.11 -8.78
CA GLN A 76 5.10 12.57 -8.82
C GLN A 76 4.62 13.11 -10.17
N CYS A 77 3.97 14.27 -10.14
CA CYS A 77 3.39 14.94 -11.30
C CYS A 77 3.72 16.45 -11.27
N ARG A 78 3.29 17.17 -12.31
CA ARG A 78 3.13 18.64 -12.22
C ARG A 78 2.17 18.99 -11.06
N PRO A 79 2.29 20.20 -10.46
CA PRO A 79 1.32 20.63 -9.47
C PRO A 79 -0.11 20.59 -10.04
N LEU A 80 -1.01 19.85 -9.39
CA LEU A 80 -2.43 19.73 -9.78
C LEU A 80 -3.32 20.66 -8.95
N SER A 81 -2.89 20.96 -7.73
CA SER A 81 -3.51 21.90 -6.80
C SER A 81 -2.44 22.52 -5.90
N LYS A 82 -2.85 23.35 -4.94
CA LYS A 82 -1.94 23.97 -3.96
C LYS A 82 -1.06 22.93 -3.25
N THR A 83 -1.65 21.79 -2.86
CA THR A 83 -0.99 20.76 -2.06
C THR A 83 -0.70 19.49 -2.86
N VAL A 84 -1.50 19.17 -3.87
CA VAL A 84 -1.43 17.88 -4.58
C VAL A 84 -0.41 17.95 -5.71
N ARG A 85 0.65 17.16 -5.54
CA ARG A 85 1.75 16.99 -6.51
C ARG A 85 1.98 15.53 -6.89
N PHE A 86 1.19 14.62 -6.33
CA PHE A 86 1.28 13.18 -6.55
C PHE A 86 -0.05 12.62 -7.05
N ASN A 87 0.02 11.57 -7.84
CA ASN A 87 -1.13 10.89 -8.43
C ASN A 87 -1.03 9.39 -8.17
N VAL A 88 -2.16 8.73 -7.93
CA VAL A 88 -2.20 7.29 -7.70
C VAL A 88 -1.96 6.53 -9.00
N LEU A 89 -1.07 5.54 -8.95
CA LEU A 89 -0.69 4.68 -10.07
C LEU A 89 -1.22 3.26 -9.94
N LYS A 90 -1.02 2.66 -8.77
CA LYS A 90 -1.38 1.28 -8.50
C LYS A 90 -1.81 1.15 -7.05
N VAL A 91 -2.88 0.41 -6.84
CA VAL A 91 -3.37 0.02 -5.52
C VAL A 91 -3.01 -1.45 -5.32
N THR A 92 -2.24 -1.73 -4.29
CA THR A 92 -1.98 -3.08 -3.81
C THR A 92 -2.98 -3.36 -2.70
N SER A 93 -4.07 -4.04 -3.04
CA SER A 93 -5.11 -4.42 -2.09
C SER A 93 -4.55 -5.43 -1.08
N TRP A 94 -4.62 -5.08 0.21
CA TRP A 94 -4.12 -5.94 1.29
C TRP A 94 -5.19 -6.95 1.79
N PHE A 95 -6.36 -6.97 1.15
CA PHE A 95 -7.56 -7.56 1.72
C PHE A 95 -7.66 -9.09 1.60
N PHE A 96 -6.80 -9.77 0.86
CA PHE A 96 -6.93 -11.22 0.62
C PHE A 96 -6.19 -12.13 1.64
N ARG A 97 -6.22 -11.78 2.93
CA ARG A 97 -5.70 -12.67 4.00
C ARG A 97 -6.60 -12.89 5.22
N ARG A 98 -7.76 -12.22 5.32
CA ARG A 98 -8.70 -12.46 6.44
C ARG A 98 -9.85 -13.41 6.12
N TRP A 99 -10.20 -13.60 4.84
CA TRP A 99 -11.39 -14.36 4.45
C TRP A 99 -11.16 -15.87 4.21
N TRP A 100 -10.06 -16.45 4.70
CA TRP A 100 -9.88 -17.91 4.68
C TRP A 100 -9.61 -18.53 6.05
N LYS A 101 -9.54 -17.71 7.11
CA LYS A 101 -9.32 -18.21 8.48
C LYS A 101 -10.61 -18.40 9.27
N GLU A 102 -11.73 -17.84 8.82
CA GLU A 102 -13.03 -17.92 9.51
C GLU A 102 -14.00 -18.95 8.92
N SER A 103 -13.75 -19.50 7.73
CA SER A 103 -14.67 -20.47 7.10
C SER A 103 -14.32 -21.95 7.31
N ILE A 104 -13.28 -22.29 8.10
CA ILE A 104 -12.88 -23.69 8.35
C ILE A 104 -13.18 -24.15 9.80
N CYS A 105 -13.57 -23.26 10.71
CA CYS A 105 -13.90 -23.65 12.09
C CYS A 105 -15.41 -23.71 12.32
N GLY A 106 -16.08 -24.53 11.50
CA GLY A 106 -17.47 -24.89 11.68
C GLY A 106 -17.63 -26.33 11.22
N HIS A 107 -17.52 -27.25 12.19
CA HIS A 107 -17.65 -28.70 12.06
C HIS A 107 -16.36 -29.52 11.78
N VAL A 108 -16.09 -30.41 12.74
CA VAL A 108 -15.25 -31.62 12.73
C VAL A 108 -13.80 -31.48 13.24
N ARG A 109 -13.55 -32.31 14.26
CA ARG A 109 -12.30 -32.63 14.94
C ARG A 109 -11.17 -32.96 13.95
N SER A 110 -9.95 -32.55 14.33
CA SER A 110 -8.68 -33.07 13.85
C SER A 110 -8.42 -32.95 12.34
N CYS A 111 -7.93 -31.80 11.90
CA CYS A 111 -7.06 -31.73 10.73
C CYS A 111 -6.01 -30.64 10.92
N PHE A 112 -4.81 -31.11 11.20
CA PHE A 112 -3.56 -30.40 11.06
C PHE A 112 -3.41 -30.03 9.58
N LEU A 113 -3.62 -28.76 9.22
CA LEU A 113 -3.09 -28.24 7.96
C LEU A 113 -2.45 -26.88 8.20
N VAL A 114 -1.12 -26.91 8.23
CA VAL A 114 -0.24 -25.77 8.12
C VAL A 114 -0.50 -25.12 6.77
N ILE A 115 -1.15 -23.96 6.76
CA ILE A 115 -1.30 -23.16 5.55
C ILE A 115 -0.34 -21.99 5.65
N PHE A 116 0.88 -22.34 5.29
CA PHE A 116 1.94 -21.43 4.88
C PHE A 116 1.55 -20.86 3.52
N GLN A 117 0.90 -19.69 3.49
CA GLN A 117 0.86 -18.90 2.25
C GLN A 117 1.91 -17.80 2.41
N ALA A 118 3.04 -17.95 1.73
CA ALA A 118 4.03 -16.90 1.54
C ALA A 118 3.51 -15.89 0.51
N PRO A 119 3.73 -14.57 0.67
CA PRO A 119 3.81 -13.67 -0.48
C PRO A 119 5.16 -13.90 -1.15
N MET A 120 5.14 -14.20 -2.45
CA MET A 120 6.34 -14.31 -3.28
C MET A 120 7.19 -13.05 -3.17
N ASP A 121 8.41 -13.19 -2.67
CA ASP A 121 9.60 -12.48 -3.12
C ASP A 121 10.86 -13.17 -2.53
N SER A 122 11.42 -14.08 -3.32
CA SER A 122 12.84 -14.51 -3.40
C SER A 122 13.72 -14.55 -2.13
N MET A 123 14.08 -15.76 -1.65
CA MET A 123 15.44 -16.12 -1.15
C MET A 123 15.46 -17.62 -0.77
N LYS A 124 16.13 -18.47 -1.56
CA LYS A 124 17.49 -19.02 -1.32
C LYS A 124 17.66 -19.80 0.01
N LEU A 125 17.79 -21.11 -0.19
CA LEU A 125 18.72 -22.08 0.42
C LEU A 125 18.50 -22.63 1.85
N LEU A 126 18.74 -23.95 1.89
CA LEU A 126 19.06 -24.87 3.01
C LEU A 126 17.88 -25.29 3.91
N CYS A 127 17.32 -26.50 3.78
CA CYS A 127 17.90 -27.84 4.00
C CYS A 127 18.31 -28.08 5.48
N LEU A 128 17.46 -28.77 6.24
CA LEU A 128 17.73 -30.11 6.78
C LEU A 128 16.75 -30.50 7.89
N ARG A 129 16.30 -31.76 7.79
CA ARG A 129 15.92 -32.69 8.87
C ARG A 129 14.65 -32.40 9.67
N CYS A 130 13.60 -33.04 9.17
CA CYS A 130 12.76 -33.96 9.94
C CYS A 130 13.55 -34.70 11.03
N TYR A 131 13.13 -34.64 12.30
CA TYR A 131 13.27 -35.74 13.26
C TYR A 131 12.27 -35.58 14.42
N LYS A 132 11.41 -36.61 14.51
CA LYS A 132 10.52 -37.09 15.59
C LYS A 132 9.61 -36.11 16.32
#